data_AF-M2RXQ8-F1
#
_entry.id   AF-M2RXQ8-F1
#
_cell.length_a   1.000
_cell.length_b   1.000
_cell.length_c   1.000
_cell.angle_alpha   90.00
_cell.angle_beta   90.00
_cell.angle_gamma   90.00
#
_symmetry.space_group_name_H-M   'P 1'
#
loop_
_entity.id
_entity.type
_entity.pdbx_description
1 polymer ?
#
loop_
_entity_poly.entity_id
_entity_poly.type
_entity_poly.pdbx_seq_one_letter_code
_entity_poly.pdbx_strand_id
1 'polypeptide(L)'
;MSSEGSSSNNNFDDYDDSTDSSEEEFIRQQAEKAKVHLPRKSSTILIEKGKTAQLLADNNIDHTEYDSDDEDLNCSDLSVYETSTQCTSAVAHTSGRRNYNEDRICVATNIEGADLFAVFDGHNGHEAATLCRNKLKQVYGSCHGNINDTFQSLNDIVSKETTAGCTATIVAVKQNSIEVGNCGDSPAYVIRKDKSIEKITYDHKATDPKEEEMIVKNGGVVMNLFGTKRVNGQIMVTRSIGDRSLHPPMTSIPTTKIISKEDIISICVMSDGVTDALTDLEIHDIMTNGQPIEIRAQTIRNQAYKEGSKDNICVVVVDL
;
A
#
# COMPACT_ATOMS: atom_id res chain seq x y z
N MET A 1 51.46 23.29 70.40
CA MET A 1 50.01 23.40 70.63
C MET A 1 49.47 24.19 69.44
N SER A 2 49.02 23.49 68.39
CA SER A 2 47.57 23.27 68.08
C SER A 2 46.84 24.58 67.77
N SER A 3 46.02 24.81 66.77
CA SER A 3 45.59 24.22 65.48
C SER A 3 44.33 25.04 65.08
N GLU A 4 43.98 25.07 63.78
CA GLU A 4 42.64 25.41 63.24
C GLU A 4 42.20 26.90 63.30
N GLY A 5 41.40 27.44 62.36
CA GLY A 5 40.64 26.88 61.26
C GLY A 5 39.88 27.97 60.48
N SER A 6 39.43 27.61 59.29
CA SER A 6 38.65 28.32 58.26
C SER A 6 37.42 29.13 58.74
N SER A 7 36.92 30.13 58.01
CA SER A 7 35.94 29.90 56.92
C SER A 7 35.57 31.19 56.17
N SER A 8 35.45 31.03 54.86
CA SER A 8 34.90 31.94 53.86
C SER A 8 33.36 31.89 53.88
N ASN A 9 32.70 33.06 53.93
CA ASN A 9 31.26 33.14 53.71
C ASN A 9 30.96 33.17 52.20
N ASN A 10 30.33 32.10 51.74
CA ASN A 10 29.58 32.01 50.50
C ASN A 10 28.26 32.77 50.63
N ASN A 11 27.92 33.58 49.63
CA ASN A 11 26.54 33.88 49.25
C ASN A 11 26.55 33.92 47.72
N PHE A 12 26.22 32.79 47.10
CA PHE A 12 25.84 32.73 45.69
C PHE A 12 24.38 32.29 45.70
N ASP A 13 23.53 33.15 45.16
CA ASP A 13 22.09 33.00 45.11
C ASP A 13 21.69 31.73 44.36
N ASP A 14 20.80 30.94 44.98
CA ASP A 14 20.04 29.88 44.34
C ASP A 14 19.17 30.50 43.23
N TYR A 15 19.59 30.32 41.98
CA TYR A 15 18.73 30.55 40.82
C TYR A 15 17.85 29.31 40.61
N ASP A 16 16.56 29.53 40.82
CA ASP A 16 15.45 28.62 40.53
C ASP A 16 15.44 28.21 39.05
N ASP A 17 15.70 26.92 38.81
CA ASP A 17 15.72 26.23 37.52
C ASP A 17 14.31 25.75 37.12
N SER A 18 13.37 26.68 36.99
CA SER A 18 11.96 26.37 36.71
C SER A 18 11.50 26.68 35.28
N THR A 19 12.40 27.14 34.40
CA THR A 19 12.06 27.50 33.00
C THR A 19 12.18 26.37 31.98
N ASP A 20 12.93 25.30 32.28
CA ASP A 20 13.24 24.22 31.32
C ASP A 20 12.01 23.34 31.02
N SER A 21 11.15 23.09 32.03
CA SER A 21 9.98 22.20 31.89
C SER A 21 8.90 22.72 30.93
N SER A 22 8.72 24.03 30.80
CA SER A 22 7.65 24.62 29.98
C SER A 22 7.99 24.66 28.49
N GLU A 23 9.28 24.82 28.17
CA GLU A 23 9.77 24.79 26.79
C GLU A 23 9.86 23.36 26.28
N GLU A 24 10.34 22.42 27.12
CA GLU A 24 10.29 20.99 26.83
C GLU A 24 8.85 20.48 26.66
N GLU A 25 7.92 20.92 27.50
CA GLU A 25 6.50 20.55 27.38
C GLU A 25 5.86 21.15 26.13
N PHE A 26 6.18 22.39 25.75
CA PHE A 26 5.70 23.01 24.52
C PHE A 26 6.26 22.30 23.27
N ILE A 27 7.56 21.98 23.26
CA ILE A 27 8.21 21.22 22.18
C ILE A 27 7.60 19.82 22.10
N ARG A 28 7.35 19.17 23.24
CA ARG A 28 6.69 17.86 23.29
C ARG A 28 5.25 17.93 22.77
N GLN A 29 4.47 18.93 23.15
CA GLN A 29 3.11 19.13 22.66
C GLN A 29 3.09 19.45 21.16
N GLN A 30 4.06 20.21 20.65
CA GLN A 30 4.24 20.44 19.21
C GLN A 30 4.63 19.16 18.46
N ALA A 31 5.56 18.38 19.02
CA ALA A 31 5.99 17.10 18.46
C ALA A 31 4.86 16.06 18.48
N GLU A 32 4.02 16.04 19.53
CA GLU A 32 2.82 15.20 19.59
C GLU A 32 1.76 15.64 18.57
N LYS A 33 1.53 16.95 18.39
CA LYS A 33 0.66 17.47 17.32
C LYS A 33 1.18 17.18 15.91
N ALA A 34 2.49 16.96 15.75
CA ALA A 34 3.09 16.60 14.47
C ALA A 34 2.96 15.10 14.14
N LYS A 35 2.61 14.25 15.11
CA LYS A 35 2.37 12.82 14.89
C LYS A 35 1.09 12.61 14.11
N VAL A 36 1.13 11.66 13.19
CA VAL A 36 -0.06 11.20 12.49
C VAL A 36 -0.72 10.17 13.40
N HIS A 37 -1.98 10.38 13.75
CA HIS A 37 -2.77 9.35 14.45
C HIS A 37 -3.58 8.61 13.39
N LEU A 38 -3.24 7.34 13.23
CA LEU A 38 -3.89 6.40 12.32
C LEU A 38 -5.00 5.63 13.05
N PRO A 39 -5.99 5.10 12.32
CA PRO A 39 -6.98 4.18 12.87
C PRO A 39 -6.35 2.98 13.59
N ARG A 40 -7.04 2.46 14.60
CA ARG A 40 -6.59 1.33 15.43
C ARG A 40 -6.17 0.10 14.63
N LYS A 41 -6.86 -0.18 13.53
CA LYS A 41 -6.62 -1.30 12.62
C LYS A 41 -5.61 -0.95 11.51
N SER A 42 -4.57 -0.18 11.84
CA SER A 42 -3.44 0.05 10.93
C SER A 42 -2.31 -0.89 11.29
N SER A 43 -1.56 -1.39 10.30
CA SER A 43 -0.42 -2.24 10.60
C SER A 43 0.74 -2.09 9.63
N THR A 44 1.89 -2.51 10.13
CA THR A 44 3.12 -2.61 9.36
C THR A 44 3.71 -3.99 9.55
N ILE A 45 4.04 -4.67 8.46
CA ILE A 45 4.56 -6.04 8.47
C ILE A 45 5.89 -6.04 7.71
N LEU A 46 6.93 -6.60 8.32
CA LEU A 46 8.23 -6.81 7.69
C LEU A 46 8.42 -8.28 7.39
N ILE A 47 8.87 -8.58 6.18
CA ILE A 47 9.17 -9.91 5.69
C ILE A 47 10.63 -9.88 5.22
N GLU A 48 11.54 -10.06 6.18
CA GLU A 48 12.96 -10.13 5.87
C GLU A 48 13.27 -11.39 5.05
N LYS A 49 14.26 -11.27 4.15
CA LYS A 49 14.73 -12.41 3.34
C LYS A 49 15.05 -13.62 4.21
N GLY A 50 14.35 -14.73 3.94
CA GLY A 50 14.51 -16.01 4.64
C GLY A 50 13.89 -16.05 6.04
N LYS A 51 13.13 -15.04 6.47
CA LYS A 51 12.43 -15.01 7.76
C LYS A 51 10.92 -14.93 7.58
N THR A 52 10.20 -15.41 8.58
CA THR A 52 8.73 -15.29 8.65
C THR A 52 8.31 -13.83 8.81
N ALA A 53 7.12 -13.50 8.30
CA ALA A 53 6.54 -12.18 8.47
C ALA A 53 6.46 -11.79 9.96
N GLN A 54 6.76 -10.52 10.25
CA GLN A 54 6.72 -9.96 11.59
C GLN A 54 5.86 -8.69 11.59
N LEU A 55 4.87 -8.65 12.48
CA LEU A 55 4.14 -7.43 12.79
C LEU A 55 5.06 -6.46 13.56
N LEU A 56 5.19 -5.24 13.06
CA LEU A 56 5.97 -4.19 13.68
C LEU A 56 5.09 -3.29 14.53
N ALA A 57 5.63 -2.85 15.67
CA ALA A 57 4.97 -1.83 16.48
C ALA A 57 4.96 -0.49 15.74
N ASP A 58 3.85 0.21 15.82
CA ASP A 58 3.68 1.53 15.21
C ASP A 58 3.10 2.51 16.22
N ASN A 59 3.91 3.49 16.61
CA ASN A 59 3.55 4.48 17.61
C ASN A 59 2.50 5.49 17.11
N ASN A 60 2.13 5.43 15.83
CA ASN A 60 1.14 6.28 15.20
C ASN A 60 -0.27 5.68 15.23
N ILE A 61 -0.47 4.49 15.81
CA ILE A 61 -1.80 3.88 15.91
C ILE A 61 -2.57 4.48 17.08
N ASP A 62 -3.78 4.98 16.83
CA ASP A 62 -4.72 5.40 17.86
C ASP A 62 -5.39 4.17 18.49
N HIS A 63 -5.08 3.91 19.76
CA HIS A 63 -5.68 2.80 20.50
C HIS A 63 -6.99 3.17 21.21
N THR A 64 -7.41 4.43 21.13
CA THR A 64 -8.60 4.96 21.80
C THR A 64 -9.84 4.97 20.90
N GLU A 65 -9.68 4.87 19.59
CA GLU A 65 -10.79 4.77 18.65
C GLU A 65 -11.59 3.47 18.85
N TYR A 66 -12.91 3.62 18.90
CA TYR A 66 -13.87 2.52 18.95
C TYR A 66 -14.18 2.09 17.51
N ASP A 67 -13.44 1.12 16.99
CA ASP A 67 -13.81 0.43 15.76
C ASP A 67 -14.94 -0.55 16.05
N SER A 68 -16.01 -0.52 15.23
CA SER A 68 -17.11 -1.46 15.31
C SER A 68 -16.62 -2.92 15.28
N ASP A 69 -17.36 -3.81 15.96
CA ASP A 69 -17.09 -5.23 16.20
C ASP A 69 -16.85 -6.11 14.94
N ASP A 70 -16.80 -5.53 13.74
CA ASP A 70 -16.32 -6.25 12.56
C ASP A 70 -14.83 -6.52 12.74
N GLU A 71 -14.50 -7.80 12.91
CA GLU A 71 -13.14 -8.29 12.79
C GLU A 71 -12.60 -7.84 11.43
N ASP A 72 -11.76 -6.81 11.41
CA ASP A 72 -10.96 -6.52 10.22
C ASP A 72 -9.89 -7.62 10.15
N LEU A 73 -10.31 -8.74 9.56
CA LEU A 73 -9.67 -10.06 9.64
C LEU A 73 -8.20 -10.09 9.17
N ASN A 74 -7.68 -9.00 8.62
CA ASN A 74 -6.45 -9.03 7.83
C ASN A 74 -5.34 -8.10 8.29
N CYS A 75 -5.60 -7.22 9.26
CA CYS A 75 -4.56 -6.26 9.62
C CYS A 75 -3.38 -6.90 10.37
N SER A 76 -3.63 -8.00 11.07
CA SER A 76 -2.62 -8.70 11.87
C SER A 76 -2.46 -10.17 11.53
N ASP A 77 -3.18 -10.70 10.54
CA ASP A 77 -3.01 -12.09 10.12
C ASP A 77 -1.73 -12.25 9.32
N LEU A 78 -0.68 -12.73 9.99
CA LEU A 78 0.63 -12.95 9.36
C LEU A 78 0.65 -14.18 8.44
N SER A 79 -0.35 -15.08 8.53
CA SER A 79 -0.35 -16.34 7.78
C SER A 79 -0.51 -16.16 6.26
N VAL A 80 -0.98 -14.98 5.83
CA VAL A 80 -1.16 -14.65 4.40
C VAL A 80 0.11 -14.11 3.73
N TYR A 81 1.19 -13.91 4.49
CA TYR A 81 2.46 -13.38 4.00
C TYR A 81 3.53 -14.46 4.00
N GLU A 82 3.86 -14.96 2.81
CA GLU A 82 4.89 -16.00 2.66
C GLU A 82 6.32 -15.43 2.70
N THR A 83 7.26 -16.23 3.19
CA THR A 83 8.68 -15.87 3.25
C THR A 83 9.32 -15.93 1.87
N SER A 84 9.91 -14.81 1.45
CA SER A 84 10.78 -14.78 0.27
C SER A 84 12.20 -15.22 0.62
N THR A 85 12.82 -16.02 -0.26
CA THR A 85 14.25 -16.35 -0.17
C THR A 85 15.12 -15.49 -1.08
N GLN A 86 14.53 -14.59 -1.87
CA GLN A 86 15.24 -13.71 -2.81
C GLN A 86 15.22 -12.24 -2.38
N CYS A 87 14.13 -11.76 -1.78
CA CYS A 87 13.86 -10.35 -1.51
C CYS A 87 13.50 -10.11 -0.04
N THR A 88 13.65 -8.85 0.40
CA THR A 88 13.08 -8.36 1.66
C THR A 88 11.92 -7.44 1.29
N SER A 89 10.78 -7.57 1.98
CA SER A 89 9.61 -6.74 1.70
C SER A 89 8.95 -6.22 2.96
N ALA A 90 8.28 -5.09 2.86
CA ALA A 90 7.51 -4.50 3.92
C ALA A 90 6.14 -4.09 3.39
N VAL A 91 5.15 -4.26 4.24
CA VAL A 91 3.75 -3.94 3.96
C VAL A 91 3.28 -2.94 5.00
N ALA A 92 2.61 -1.88 4.58
CA ALA A 92 1.93 -0.95 5.47
C ALA A 92 0.53 -0.70 4.95
N HIS A 93 -0.49 -0.85 5.81
CA HIS A 93 -1.87 -0.58 5.40
C HIS A 93 -2.74 -0.05 6.54
N THR A 94 -3.84 0.59 6.16
CA THR A 94 -4.85 1.17 7.06
C THR A 94 -6.19 1.30 6.32
N SER A 95 -7.30 1.16 7.06
CA SER A 95 -8.63 1.54 6.55
C SER A 95 -8.75 3.04 6.25
N GLY A 96 -7.81 3.85 6.75
CA GLY A 96 -7.80 5.28 6.52
C GLY A 96 -9.03 5.94 7.14
N ARG A 97 -9.82 6.63 6.33
CA ARG A 97 -11.05 7.30 6.80
C ARG A 97 -12.33 6.56 6.42
N ARG A 98 -12.20 5.34 5.89
CA ARG A 98 -13.33 4.48 5.55
C ARG A 98 -13.74 3.66 6.77
N ASN A 99 -15.01 3.26 6.81
CA ASN A 99 -15.54 2.39 7.86
C ASN A 99 -15.02 0.94 7.74
N TYR A 100 -14.60 0.54 6.55
CA TYR A 100 -14.18 -0.82 6.22
C TYR A 100 -12.89 -0.77 5.43
N ASN A 101 -12.06 -1.82 5.59
CA ASN A 101 -10.89 -2.05 4.77
C ASN A 101 -11.20 -3.09 3.69
N GLU A 102 -11.34 -2.63 2.45
CA GLU A 102 -11.62 -3.44 1.26
C GLU A 102 -10.32 -3.86 0.54
N ASP A 103 -9.19 -3.21 0.84
CA ASP A 103 -7.87 -3.53 0.29
C ASP A 103 -7.34 -4.88 0.75
N ARG A 104 -6.68 -5.61 -0.14
CA ARG A 104 -5.97 -6.86 0.17
C ARG A 104 -4.60 -6.89 -0.48
N ILE A 105 -3.63 -7.38 0.29
CA ILE A 105 -2.26 -7.61 -0.17
C ILE A 105 -1.99 -9.11 -0.22
N CYS A 106 -1.26 -9.55 -1.25
CA CYS A 106 -0.73 -10.90 -1.34
C CYS A 106 0.80 -10.86 -1.47
N VAL A 107 1.48 -11.59 -0.59
CA VAL A 107 2.89 -11.94 -0.76
C VAL A 107 2.98 -13.46 -0.83
N ALA A 108 3.21 -13.97 -2.04
CA ALA A 108 3.29 -15.39 -2.32
C ALA A 108 4.62 -15.71 -3.00
N THR A 109 5.33 -16.73 -2.55
CA THR A 109 6.73 -16.96 -2.92
C THR A 109 6.95 -18.33 -3.51
N ASN A 110 8.07 -18.46 -4.25
CA ASN A 110 8.55 -19.71 -4.84
C ASN A 110 7.48 -20.44 -5.68
N ILE A 111 6.81 -19.72 -6.58
CA ILE A 111 5.82 -20.28 -7.51
C ILE A 111 6.19 -19.95 -8.95
N GLU A 112 6.37 -20.96 -9.79
CA GLU A 112 6.81 -20.81 -11.19
C GLU A 112 8.08 -19.92 -11.33
N GLY A 113 9.01 -20.07 -10.38
CA GLY A 113 10.26 -19.30 -10.34
C GLY A 113 10.10 -17.82 -10.01
N ALA A 114 8.95 -17.41 -9.44
CA ALA A 114 8.66 -16.04 -9.06
C ALA A 114 8.26 -15.92 -7.58
N ASP A 115 8.52 -14.72 -7.04
CA ASP A 115 7.77 -14.20 -5.90
C ASP A 115 6.77 -13.16 -6.40
N LEU A 116 5.55 -13.25 -5.91
CA LEU A 116 4.41 -12.42 -6.27
C LEU A 116 4.15 -11.42 -5.15
N PHE A 117 4.08 -10.15 -5.52
CA PHE A 117 3.64 -9.04 -4.68
C PHE A 117 2.43 -8.42 -5.37
N ALA A 118 1.28 -8.46 -4.71
CA ALA A 118 0.05 -7.98 -5.30
C ALA A 118 -0.77 -7.09 -4.35
N VAL A 119 -1.41 -6.10 -4.94
CA VAL A 119 -2.41 -5.23 -4.32
C VAL A 119 -3.73 -5.43 -5.05
N PHE A 120 -4.80 -5.61 -4.28
CA PHE A 120 -6.17 -5.69 -4.74
C PHE A 120 -6.98 -4.67 -3.96
N ASP A 121 -7.36 -3.58 -4.62
CA ASP A 121 -8.19 -2.52 -4.04
C ASP A 121 -9.66 -2.86 -4.30
N GLY A 122 -10.39 -3.18 -3.23
CA GLY A 122 -11.75 -3.71 -3.31
C GLY A 122 -12.80 -2.61 -3.32
N HIS A 123 -13.89 -2.84 -4.05
CA HIS A 123 -15.03 -1.93 -4.05
C HIS A 123 -16.37 -2.67 -4.11
N ASN A 124 -17.38 -2.07 -3.50
CA ASN A 124 -18.71 -2.68 -3.30
C ASN A 124 -18.64 -4.01 -2.51
N GLY A 125 -17.69 -4.11 -1.57
CA GLY A 125 -17.40 -5.31 -0.79
C GLY A 125 -15.93 -5.73 -0.93
N HIS A 126 -15.40 -6.33 0.14
CA HIS A 126 -14.02 -6.81 0.17
C HIS A 126 -13.85 -8.23 -0.42
N GLU A 127 -14.94 -8.89 -0.80
CA GLU A 127 -14.98 -10.30 -1.18
C GLU A 127 -14.15 -10.58 -2.44
N ALA A 128 -14.21 -9.68 -3.44
CA ALA A 128 -13.45 -9.84 -4.68
C ALA A 128 -11.94 -9.78 -4.44
N ALA A 129 -11.47 -8.75 -3.72
CA ALA A 129 -10.08 -8.61 -3.32
C ALA A 129 -9.61 -9.79 -2.45
N THR A 130 -10.47 -10.26 -1.53
CA THR A 130 -10.16 -11.39 -0.64
C THR A 130 -10.00 -12.70 -1.41
N LEU A 131 -10.90 -12.99 -2.36
CA LEU A 131 -10.80 -14.14 -3.24
C LEU A 131 -9.56 -14.08 -4.11
N CYS A 132 -9.25 -12.92 -4.69
CA CYS A 132 -8.05 -12.72 -5.50
C CYS A 132 -6.78 -13.04 -4.70
N ARG A 133 -6.61 -12.43 -3.53
CA ARG A 133 -5.48 -12.72 -2.63
C ARG A 133 -5.37 -14.20 -2.30
N ASN A 134 -6.47 -14.82 -1.87
CA ASN A 134 -6.45 -16.19 -1.37
C ASN A 134 -6.20 -17.24 -2.48
N LYS A 135 -6.50 -16.89 -3.73
CA LYS A 135 -6.36 -17.81 -4.88
C LYS A 135 -5.15 -17.53 -5.76
N LEU A 136 -4.52 -16.35 -5.64
CA LEU A 136 -3.46 -15.89 -6.54
C LEU A 136 -2.37 -16.96 -6.76
N LYS A 137 -1.76 -17.47 -5.69
CA LYS A 137 -0.67 -18.46 -5.80
C LYS A 137 -1.09 -19.73 -6.54
N GLN A 138 -2.26 -20.28 -6.18
CA GLN A 138 -2.80 -21.48 -6.81
C GLN A 138 -3.08 -21.26 -8.30
N VAL A 139 -3.72 -20.13 -8.63
CA VAL A 139 -4.11 -19.80 -10.00
C VAL A 139 -2.88 -19.53 -10.85
N TYR A 140 -1.94 -18.71 -10.37
CA TYR A 140 -0.70 -18.41 -11.08
C TYR A 140 0.11 -19.67 -11.40
N GLY A 141 0.20 -20.62 -10.45
CA GLY A 141 0.81 -21.94 -10.68
C GLY A 141 0.05 -22.77 -11.72
N SER A 142 -1.28 -22.80 -11.64
CA SER A 142 -2.12 -23.54 -12.60
C SER A 142 -2.07 -22.94 -14.02
N CYS A 143 -1.79 -21.64 -14.12
CA CYS A 143 -1.56 -20.91 -15.36
C CYS A 143 -0.10 -20.96 -15.82
N HIS A 144 0.75 -21.77 -15.19
CA HIS A 144 2.18 -21.91 -15.53
C HIS A 144 2.93 -20.57 -15.58
N GLY A 145 2.56 -19.67 -14.65
CA GLY A 145 3.15 -18.35 -14.52
C GLY A 145 2.78 -17.35 -15.61
N ASN A 146 1.77 -17.64 -16.44
CA ASN A 146 1.22 -16.68 -17.40
C ASN A 146 0.30 -15.68 -16.70
N ILE A 147 0.68 -14.40 -16.72
CA ILE A 147 -0.05 -13.36 -16.00
C ILE A 147 -1.43 -13.07 -16.62
N ASN A 148 -1.58 -13.10 -17.95
CA ASN A 148 -2.87 -12.84 -18.59
C ASN A 148 -3.89 -13.95 -18.24
N ASP A 149 -3.46 -15.21 -18.32
CA ASP A 149 -4.29 -16.36 -17.97
C ASP A 149 -4.64 -16.35 -16.47
N THR A 150 -3.72 -15.85 -15.64
CA THR A 150 -3.95 -15.65 -14.19
C THR A 150 -5.08 -14.65 -13.95
N PHE A 151 -5.05 -13.47 -14.59
CA PHE A 151 -6.12 -12.47 -14.46
C PHE A 151 -7.47 -13.00 -14.95
N GLN A 152 -7.50 -13.68 -16.09
CA GLN A 152 -8.73 -14.29 -16.61
C GLN A 152 -9.29 -15.33 -15.63
N SER A 153 -8.44 -16.22 -15.12
CA SER A 153 -8.85 -17.28 -14.20
C SER A 153 -9.33 -16.72 -12.86
N LEU A 154 -8.68 -15.68 -12.32
CA LEU A 154 -9.14 -14.98 -11.13
C LEU A 154 -10.52 -14.34 -11.37
N ASN A 155 -10.71 -13.66 -12.51
CA ASN A 155 -11.99 -13.08 -12.87
C ASN A 155 -13.11 -14.12 -12.99
N ASP A 156 -12.83 -15.27 -13.59
CA ASP A 156 -13.80 -16.36 -13.72
C ASP A 156 -14.20 -16.98 -12.38
N ILE A 157 -13.30 -16.97 -11.40
CA ILE A 157 -13.58 -17.40 -10.02
C ILE A 157 -14.41 -16.33 -9.32
N VAL A 158 -13.92 -15.09 -9.27
CA VAL A 158 -14.56 -13.98 -8.54
C VAL A 158 -15.98 -13.72 -9.05
N SER A 159 -16.17 -13.66 -10.36
CA SER A 159 -17.48 -13.36 -10.99
C SER A 159 -18.56 -14.42 -10.76
N LYS A 160 -18.20 -15.60 -10.23
CA LYS A 160 -19.14 -16.66 -9.83
C LYS A 160 -19.54 -16.58 -8.36
N GLU A 161 -18.68 -16.02 -7.52
CA GLU A 161 -18.81 -16.06 -6.06
C GLU A 161 -19.34 -14.74 -5.49
N THR A 162 -19.09 -13.60 -6.15
CA THR A 162 -19.52 -12.29 -5.65
C THR A 162 -19.85 -11.31 -6.78
N THR A 163 -20.63 -10.28 -6.44
CA THR A 163 -20.89 -9.12 -7.30
C THR A 163 -19.91 -7.97 -7.07
N ALA A 164 -19.11 -8.03 -6.00
CA ALA A 164 -18.06 -7.06 -5.72
C ALA A 164 -17.00 -7.08 -6.83
N GLY A 165 -16.20 -6.02 -6.90
CA GLY A 165 -15.06 -5.93 -7.80
C GLY A 165 -13.81 -5.51 -7.06
N CYS A 166 -12.68 -5.63 -7.72
CA CYS A 166 -11.44 -5.05 -7.25
C CYS A 166 -10.51 -4.67 -8.40
N THR A 167 -9.62 -3.72 -8.15
CA THR A 167 -8.40 -3.59 -8.94
C THR A 167 -7.51 -4.82 -8.69
N ALA A 168 -6.48 -4.97 -9.51
CA ALA A 168 -5.44 -5.95 -9.31
C ALA A 168 -4.15 -5.49 -9.97
N THR A 169 -3.13 -5.22 -9.15
CA THR A 169 -1.74 -5.10 -9.61
C THR A 169 -0.96 -6.29 -9.06
N ILE A 170 -0.39 -7.09 -9.95
CA ILE A 170 0.41 -8.28 -9.63
C ILE A 170 1.81 -8.05 -10.19
N VAL A 171 2.82 -8.07 -9.31
CA VAL A 171 4.24 -8.00 -9.66
C VAL A 171 4.90 -9.34 -9.38
N ALA A 172 5.32 -10.03 -10.43
CA ALA A 172 6.08 -11.27 -10.37
C ALA A 172 7.58 -11.00 -10.53
N VAL A 173 8.32 -11.09 -9.42
CA VAL A 173 9.78 -10.96 -9.38
C VAL A 173 10.40 -12.33 -9.65
N LYS A 174 10.93 -12.50 -10.86
CA LYS A 174 11.66 -13.69 -11.32
C LYS A 174 13.17 -13.48 -11.18
N GLN A 175 13.95 -14.53 -11.44
CA GLN A 175 15.42 -14.48 -11.31
C GLN A 175 16.08 -13.29 -12.04
N ASN A 176 15.67 -13.02 -13.28
CA ASN A 176 16.30 -12.00 -14.15
C ASN A 176 15.33 -10.93 -14.65
N SER A 177 14.04 -11.03 -14.33
CA SER A 177 13.01 -10.15 -14.87
C SER A 177 11.92 -9.87 -13.84
N ILE A 178 11.25 -8.75 -14.02
CA ILE A 178 10.03 -8.39 -13.29
C ILE A 178 8.91 -8.35 -14.32
N GLU A 179 7.85 -9.11 -14.08
CA GLU A 179 6.64 -9.12 -14.88
C GLU A 179 5.51 -8.48 -14.07
N VAL A 180 4.78 -7.56 -14.70
CA VAL A 180 3.72 -6.77 -14.07
C VAL A 180 2.46 -6.96 -14.87
N GLY A 181 1.34 -7.18 -14.19
CA GLY A 181 -0.01 -7.13 -14.74
C GLY A 181 -0.83 -6.16 -13.90
N ASN A 182 -1.53 -5.23 -14.55
CA ASN A 182 -2.41 -4.27 -13.89
C ASN A 182 -3.80 -4.28 -14.53
N CYS A 183 -4.83 -4.27 -13.68
CA CYS A 183 -6.23 -4.08 -14.01
C CYS A 183 -6.80 -3.10 -12.98
N GLY A 184 -7.25 -1.91 -13.40
CA GLY A 184 -7.62 -0.82 -12.49
C GLY A 184 -6.51 0.23 -12.37
N ASP A 185 -6.49 0.95 -11.25
CA ASP A 185 -5.67 2.15 -11.03
C ASP A 185 -4.77 2.10 -9.80
N SER A 186 -4.60 0.94 -9.18
CA SER A 186 -3.60 0.70 -8.13
C SER A 186 -2.19 0.60 -8.74
N PRO A 187 -1.27 1.54 -8.48
CA PRO A 187 -0.05 1.63 -9.28
C PRO A 187 1.10 0.78 -8.73
N ALA A 188 2.06 0.47 -9.62
CA ALA A 188 3.39 0.01 -9.22
C ALA A 188 4.49 0.87 -9.83
N TYR A 189 5.54 1.07 -9.04
CA TYR A 189 6.73 1.83 -9.38
C TYR A 189 7.98 0.99 -9.13
N VAL A 190 9.03 1.26 -9.89
CA VAL A 190 10.39 0.76 -9.64
C VAL A 190 11.34 1.90 -9.37
N ILE A 191 12.31 1.65 -8.50
CA ILE A 191 13.47 2.50 -8.29
C ILE A 191 14.67 1.85 -8.96
N ARG A 192 15.33 2.62 -9.83
CA ARG A 192 16.53 2.18 -10.54
C ARG A 192 17.80 2.49 -9.74
N LYS A 193 18.93 1.89 -10.12
CA LYS A 193 20.25 2.12 -9.51
C LYS A 193 20.70 3.58 -9.54
N ASP A 194 20.28 4.35 -10.54
CA ASP A 194 20.52 5.80 -10.65
C ASP A 194 19.56 6.64 -9.79
N LYS A 195 18.73 5.97 -8.98
CA LYS A 195 17.67 6.52 -8.13
C LYS A 195 16.45 7.06 -8.87
N SER A 196 16.38 6.94 -10.20
CA SER A 196 15.16 7.33 -10.91
C SER A 196 13.97 6.44 -10.51
N ILE A 197 12.80 7.08 -10.41
CA ILE A 197 11.52 6.40 -10.23
C ILE A 197 10.86 6.22 -11.60
N GLU A 198 10.28 5.04 -11.84
CA GLU A 198 9.48 4.78 -13.03
C GLU A 198 8.19 4.08 -12.64
N LYS A 199 7.06 4.63 -13.09
CA LYS A 199 5.77 3.94 -13.03
C LYS A 199 5.73 2.81 -14.07
N ILE A 200 5.51 1.59 -13.63
CA ILE A 200 5.52 0.38 -14.46
C ILE A 200 4.11 -0.14 -14.81
N THR A 201 3.08 0.52 -14.29
CA THR A 201 1.66 0.27 -14.59
C THR A 201 1.06 1.40 -15.43
N TYR A 202 -0.10 1.12 -16.03
CA TYR A 202 -0.95 2.10 -16.70
C TYR A 202 -2.29 2.16 -15.99
N ASP A 203 -2.73 3.34 -15.54
CA ASP A 203 -3.96 3.47 -14.75
C ASP A 203 -5.19 3.39 -15.67
N HIS A 204 -6.13 2.52 -15.31
CA HIS A 204 -7.35 2.30 -16.07
C HIS A 204 -8.51 3.13 -15.48
N LYS A 205 -8.48 4.45 -15.70
CA LYS A 205 -9.51 5.38 -15.21
C LYS A 205 -10.43 5.84 -16.35
N ALA A 206 -11.70 6.08 -16.03
CA ALA A 206 -12.71 6.59 -16.96
C ALA A 206 -12.39 8.01 -17.48
N THR A 207 -11.44 8.71 -16.84
CA THR A 207 -10.91 9.99 -17.30
C THR A 207 -9.90 9.86 -18.43
N ASP A 208 -9.31 8.68 -18.65
CA ASP A 208 -8.39 8.43 -19.76
C ASP A 208 -9.16 8.32 -21.09
N PRO A 209 -8.84 9.15 -22.10
CA PRO A 209 -9.49 9.10 -23.40
C PRO A 209 -9.45 7.73 -24.11
N LYS A 210 -8.37 6.95 -23.96
CA LYS A 210 -8.23 5.64 -24.59
C LYS A 210 -9.14 4.61 -23.93
N GLU A 211 -9.23 4.66 -22.61
CA GLU A 211 -10.11 3.78 -21.86
C GLU A 211 -11.57 4.16 -22.07
N GLU A 212 -11.90 5.46 -22.14
CA GLU A 212 -13.25 5.94 -22.52
C GLU A 212 -13.67 5.45 -23.92
N GLU A 213 -12.77 5.51 -24.91
CA GLU A 213 -13.04 4.95 -26.25
C GLU A 213 -13.33 3.45 -26.18
N MET A 214 -12.54 2.70 -25.40
CA MET A 214 -12.76 1.26 -25.20
C MET A 214 -14.14 0.98 -24.57
N ILE A 215 -14.51 1.71 -23.51
CA ILE A 215 -15.82 1.57 -22.85
C ILE A 215 -16.97 1.78 -23.85
N VAL A 216 -16.90 2.86 -24.65
CA VAL A 216 -17.93 3.18 -25.65
C VAL A 216 -18.00 2.12 -26.74
N LYS A 217 -16.85 1.65 -27.23
CA LYS A 217 -16.77 0.58 -28.23
C LYS A 217 -17.38 -0.74 -27.73
N ASN A 218 -17.26 -1.01 -26.43
CA ASN A 218 -17.83 -2.20 -25.79
C ASN A 218 -19.30 -2.01 -25.38
N GLY A 219 -19.96 -0.93 -25.82
CA GLY A 219 -21.39 -0.69 -25.60
C GLY A 219 -21.73 -0.01 -24.27
N GLY A 220 -20.74 0.50 -23.55
CA GLY A 220 -20.95 1.33 -22.37
C GLY A 220 -20.99 2.83 -22.68
N VAL A 221 -21.08 3.63 -21.62
CA VAL A 221 -20.94 5.08 -21.68
C VAL A 221 -20.10 5.57 -20.52
N VAL A 222 -19.35 6.66 -20.72
CA VAL A 222 -18.71 7.38 -19.62
C VAL A 222 -19.52 8.63 -19.33
N MET A 223 -20.06 8.72 -18.11
CA MET A 223 -20.89 9.84 -17.66
C MET A 223 -20.09 10.73 -16.72
N ASN A 224 -20.12 12.04 -16.95
CA ASN A 224 -19.58 13.01 -15.99
C ASN A 224 -20.67 13.37 -14.97
N LEU A 225 -20.55 12.85 -13.75
CA LEU A 225 -21.46 13.12 -12.64
C LEU A 225 -20.74 13.98 -11.60
N PHE A 226 -21.18 15.24 -11.46
CA PHE A 226 -20.62 16.21 -10.51
C PHE A 226 -19.11 16.42 -10.61
N GLY A 227 -18.54 16.36 -11.82
CA GLY A 227 -17.11 16.54 -12.07
C GLY A 227 -16.30 15.24 -12.07
N THR A 228 -16.92 14.10 -11.80
CA THR A 228 -16.29 12.78 -11.80
C THR A 228 -16.79 11.94 -12.97
N LYS A 229 -15.89 11.46 -13.82
CA LYS A 229 -16.23 10.53 -14.90
C LYS A 229 -16.42 9.12 -14.34
N ARG A 230 -17.53 8.48 -14.72
CA ARG A 230 -17.91 7.14 -14.27
C ARG A 230 -18.44 6.28 -15.42
N VAL A 231 -18.01 5.03 -15.51
CA VAL A 231 -18.54 4.02 -16.43
C VAL A 231 -19.98 3.71 -16.04
N ASN A 232 -20.90 3.89 -16.99
CA ASN A 232 -22.35 3.74 -16.82
C ASN A 232 -22.90 4.48 -15.59
N GLY A 233 -22.24 5.57 -15.18
CA GLY A 233 -22.58 6.34 -13.99
C GLY A 233 -22.22 5.69 -12.65
N GLN A 234 -21.54 4.55 -12.63
CA GLN A 234 -21.32 3.74 -11.41
C GLN A 234 -19.89 3.88 -10.86
N ILE A 235 -18.88 3.50 -11.64
CA ILE A 235 -17.50 3.32 -11.16
C ILE A 235 -16.49 4.17 -11.94
N MET A 236 -15.38 4.55 -11.30
CA MET A 236 -14.34 5.42 -11.89
C MET A 236 -13.28 4.64 -12.66
N VAL A 237 -13.06 3.36 -12.36
CA VAL A 237 -12.15 2.48 -13.12
C VAL A 237 -12.84 1.90 -14.35
N THR A 238 -12.05 1.60 -15.38
CA THR A 238 -12.52 1.00 -16.65
C THR A 238 -12.19 -0.48 -16.76
N ARG A 239 -11.35 -0.97 -15.86
CA ARG A 239 -10.94 -2.38 -15.77
C ARG A 239 -10.93 -2.84 -14.32
N SER A 240 -11.40 -4.05 -14.08
CA SER A 240 -11.39 -4.68 -12.76
C SER A 240 -11.50 -6.20 -12.89
N ILE A 241 -11.22 -6.91 -11.79
CA ILE A 241 -11.62 -8.29 -11.60
C ILE A 241 -12.97 -8.28 -10.87
N GLY A 242 -13.94 -9.08 -11.33
CA GLY A 242 -15.30 -9.07 -10.77
C GLY A 242 -16.21 -8.12 -11.56
N ASP A 243 -17.00 -7.30 -10.87
CA ASP A 243 -17.94 -6.32 -11.46
C ASP A 243 -18.76 -6.87 -12.64
N ARG A 244 -19.24 -8.12 -12.49
CA ARG A 244 -19.85 -8.86 -13.60
C ARG A 244 -21.00 -8.10 -14.30
N SER A 245 -21.73 -7.27 -13.57
CA SER A 245 -22.83 -6.44 -14.11
C SER A 245 -22.36 -5.30 -15.02
N LEU A 246 -21.08 -4.92 -14.97
CA LEU A 246 -20.46 -3.86 -15.76
C LEU A 246 -19.66 -4.39 -16.96
N HIS A 247 -19.53 -5.71 -17.10
CA HIS A 247 -18.99 -6.36 -18.28
C HIS A 247 -20.13 -6.62 -19.31
N PRO A 248 -19.90 -6.49 -20.63
CA PRO A 248 -18.62 -6.26 -21.31
C PRO A 248 -18.14 -4.80 -21.48
N PRO A 249 -18.85 -3.72 -21.10
CA PRO A 249 -18.27 -2.38 -21.16
C PRO A 249 -16.87 -2.29 -20.53
N MET A 250 -16.72 -2.76 -19.30
CA MET A 250 -15.42 -2.96 -18.63
C MET A 250 -14.77 -4.28 -19.03
N THR A 251 -13.48 -4.43 -18.73
CA THR A 251 -12.72 -5.66 -18.98
C THR A 251 -11.82 -6.04 -17.82
N SER A 252 -11.56 -7.34 -17.65
CA SER A 252 -10.54 -7.88 -16.74
C SER A 252 -9.20 -8.14 -17.41
N ILE A 253 -9.03 -7.73 -18.68
CA ILE A 253 -7.78 -7.92 -19.43
C ILE A 253 -6.73 -6.94 -18.89
N PRO A 254 -5.61 -7.42 -18.32
CA PRO A 254 -4.61 -6.55 -17.76
C PRO A 254 -3.77 -5.88 -18.85
N THR A 255 -3.22 -4.71 -18.55
CA THR A 255 -1.98 -4.28 -19.23
C THR A 255 -0.81 -5.00 -18.60
N THR A 256 0.11 -5.51 -19.44
CA THR A 256 1.29 -6.22 -18.96
C THR A 256 2.58 -5.54 -19.38
N LYS A 257 3.60 -5.65 -18.54
CA LYS A 257 4.95 -5.14 -18.81
C LYS A 257 5.98 -6.11 -18.25
N ILE A 258 7.02 -6.40 -19.03
CA ILE A 258 8.18 -7.18 -18.58
C ILE A 258 9.40 -6.29 -18.68
N ILE A 259 10.15 -6.17 -17.58
CA ILE A 259 11.40 -5.41 -17.51
C ILE A 259 12.54 -6.26 -16.95
N SER A 260 13.77 -5.90 -17.30
CA SER A 260 14.97 -6.52 -16.70
C SER A 260 15.03 -6.20 -15.21
N LYS A 261 15.45 -7.17 -14.39
CA LYS A 261 15.72 -6.95 -12.97
C LYS A 261 17.06 -6.24 -12.72
N GLU A 262 17.98 -6.28 -13.69
CA GLU A 262 19.41 -5.94 -13.50
C GLU A 262 19.68 -4.57 -12.88
N ASP A 263 18.88 -3.56 -13.21
CA ASP A 263 19.06 -2.19 -12.75
C ASP A 263 18.00 -1.69 -11.77
N ILE A 264 17.12 -2.59 -11.31
CA ILE A 264 16.09 -2.28 -10.32
C ILE A 264 16.61 -2.61 -8.91
N ILE A 265 16.50 -1.66 -7.98
CA ILE A 265 16.90 -1.83 -6.58
C ILE A 265 15.72 -2.00 -5.64
N SER A 266 14.56 -1.40 -5.98
CA SER A 266 13.38 -1.44 -5.13
C SER A 266 12.10 -1.35 -5.97
N ILE A 267 11.01 -1.92 -5.48
CA ILE A 267 9.67 -1.88 -6.07
C ILE A 267 8.70 -1.33 -5.02
N CYS A 268 7.75 -0.49 -5.44
CA CYS A 268 6.64 -0.05 -4.62
C CYS A 268 5.31 -0.36 -5.32
N VAL A 269 4.39 -1.07 -4.66
CA VAL A 269 3.04 -1.36 -5.15
C VAL A 269 2.04 -0.78 -4.16
N MET A 270 1.04 -0.03 -4.64
CA MET A 270 0.15 0.76 -3.79
C MET A 270 -1.30 0.69 -4.27
N SER A 271 -2.27 0.96 -3.40
CA SER A 271 -3.63 1.34 -3.80
C SER A 271 -3.70 2.82 -4.21
N ASP A 272 -4.80 3.23 -4.83
CA ASP A 272 -4.96 4.62 -5.28
C ASP A 272 -5.07 5.62 -4.12
N GLY A 273 -5.47 5.14 -2.93
CA GLY A 273 -5.50 5.91 -1.69
C GLY A 273 -4.15 6.52 -1.29
N VAL A 274 -3.04 6.06 -1.88
CA VAL A 274 -1.75 6.76 -1.84
C VAL A 274 -1.65 7.84 -2.90
N THR A 275 -1.81 7.48 -4.17
CA THR A 275 -1.51 8.37 -5.31
C THR A 275 -2.55 9.45 -5.55
N ASP A 276 -3.72 9.34 -4.95
CA ASP A 276 -4.71 10.41 -4.89
C ASP A 276 -4.31 11.50 -3.87
N ALA A 277 -3.38 11.20 -2.95
CA ALA A 277 -2.89 12.13 -1.93
C ALA A 277 -1.42 12.55 -2.12
N LEU A 278 -0.57 11.68 -2.67
CA LEU A 278 0.87 11.92 -2.86
C LEU A 278 1.25 11.95 -4.33
N THR A 279 2.19 12.83 -4.66
CA THR A 279 2.80 12.91 -5.98
C THR A 279 3.92 11.88 -6.18
N ASP A 280 4.24 11.58 -7.44
CA ASP A 280 5.37 10.72 -7.81
C ASP A 280 6.70 11.21 -7.21
N LEU A 281 6.89 12.53 -7.08
CA LEU A 281 8.09 13.13 -6.48
C LEU A 281 8.17 12.87 -4.97
N GLU A 282 7.07 13.00 -4.25
CA GLU A 282 7.04 12.69 -2.82
C GLU A 282 7.30 11.20 -2.57
N ILE A 283 6.68 10.33 -3.37
CA ILE A 283 6.92 8.88 -3.31
C ILE A 283 8.38 8.57 -3.62
N HIS A 284 8.97 9.19 -4.65
CA HIS A 284 10.39 9.06 -4.96
C HIS A 284 11.30 9.47 -3.79
N ASP A 285 11.03 10.61 -3.18
CA ASP A 285 11.86 11.13 -2.08
C ASP A 285 11.82 10.18 -0.89
N ILE A 286 10.65 9.63 -0.56
CA ILE A 286 10.51 8.62 0.50
C ILE A 286 11.26 7.34 0.12
N MET A 287 11.10 6.85 -1.12
CA MET A 287 11.70 5.60 -1.57
C MET A 287 13.23 5.66 -1.68
N THR A 288 13.82 6.85 -1.84
CA THR A 288 15.25 7.04 -2.08
C THR A 288 16.02 7.67 -0.91
N ASN A 289 15.36 7.95 0.22
CA ASN A 289 15.94 8.60 1.40
C ASN A 289 16.90 7.74 2.24
N GLY A 290 17.11 6.45 1.89
CA GLY A 290 18.02 5.54 2.57
C GLY A 290 17.50 4.97 3.89
N GLN A 291 16.24 5.21 4.26
CA GLN A 291 15.63 4.57 5.42
C GLN A 291 15.38 3.08 5.18
N PRO A 292 15.20 2.26 6.24
CA PRO A 292 14.74 0.88 6.10
C PRO A 292 13.39 0.77 5.36
N ILE A 293 13.11 -0.36 4.69
CA ILE A 293 11.93 -0.51 3.84
C ILE A 293 10.62 -0.39 4.61
N GLU A 294 10.58 -0.85 5.85
CA GLU A 294 9.43 -0.77 6.73
C GLU A 294 9.11 0.69 7.09
N ILE A 295 10.15 1.50 7.28
CA ILE A 295 10.01 2.94 7.53
C ILE A 295 9.55 3.65 6.25
N ARG A 296 10.05 3.25 5.08
CA ARG A 296 9.57 3.78 3.78
C ARG A 296 8.08 3.47 3.58
N ALA A 297 7.67 2.22 3.77
CA ALA A 297 6.26 1.81 3.65
C ALA A 297 5.35 2.54 4.64
N GLN A 298 5.76 2.65 5.91
CA GLN A 298 5.05 3.44 6.93
C GLN A 298 4.94 4.90 6.55
N THR A 299 6.04 5.50 6.08
CA THR A 299 6.07 6.94 5.74
C THR A 299 5.12 7.24 4.60
N ILE A 300 5.09 6.41 3.54
CA ILE A 300 4.14 6.56 2.43
C ILE A 300 2.69 6.52 2.96
N ARG A 301 2.34 5.48 3.73
CA ARG A 301 0.98 5.34 4.30
C ARG A 301 0.60 6.53 5.19
N ASN A 302 1.50 6.92 6.10
CA ASN A 302 1.25 7.98 7.08
C ASN A 302 1.13 9.34 6.41
N GLN A 303 1.99 9.63 5.42
CA GLN A 303 1.93 10.88 4.68
C GLN A 303 0.67 10.95 3.83
N ALA A 304 0.29 9.87 3.12
CA ALA A 304 -0.98 9.83 2.38
C ALA A 304 -2.19 10.09 3.29
N TYR A 305 -2.24 9.47 4.47
CA TYR A 305 -3.29 9.73 5.45
C TYR A 305 -3.27 11.19 5.94
N LYS A 306 -2.09 11.74 6.26
CA LYS A 306 -1.91 13.11 6.75
C LYS A 306 -2.32 14.16 5.71
N GLU A 307 -1.97 13.94 4.44
CA GLU A 307 -2.34 14.81 3.31
C GLU A 307 -3.82 14.68 2.91
N GLY A 308 -4.59 13.89 3.65
CA GLY A 308 -6.05 13.90 3.58
C GLY A 308 -6.64 12.83 2.67
N SER A 309 -5.92 11.75 2.38
CA SER A 309 -6.47 10.59 1.68
C SER A 309 -7.80 10.15 2.31
N LYS A 310 -8.82 9.97 1.47
CA LYS A 310 -10.17 9.60 1.90
C LYS A 310 -10.44 8.11 1.73
N ASP A 311 -9.43 7.34 1.37
CA ASP A 311 -9.57 5.94 1.02
C ASP A 311 -8.88 4.99 2.01
N ASN A 312 -9.04 3.69 1.77
CA ASN A 312 -8.10 2.69 2.25
C ASN A 312 -6.72 2.97 1.66
N ILE A 313 -5.67 2.64 2.42
CA ILE A 313 -4.30 2.90 1.99
C ILE A 313 -3.51 1.63 2.20
N CYS A 314 -2.94 1.10 1.12
CA CYS A 314 -2.07 -0.05 1.18
C CYS A 314 -0.77 0.22 0.41
N VAL A 315 0.35 -0.25 0.96
CA VAL A 315 1.70 -0.05 0.41
C VAL A 315 2.49 -1.34 0.58
N VAL A 316 3.14 -1.80 -0.49
CA VAL A 316 4.11 -2.89 -0.48
C VAL A 316 5.42 -2.34 -1.03
N VAL A 317 6.48 -2.37 -0.22
CA VAL A 317 7.85 -2.02 -0.62
C VAL A 317 8.68 -3.29 -0.68
N VAL A 318 9.45 -3.50 -1.75
CA VAL A 318 10.30 -4.68 -1.95
C VAL A 318 11.71 -4.23 -2.31
N ASP A 319 12.72 -4.63 -1.55
CA ASP A 319 14.13 -4.47 -1.91
C ASP A 319 14.65 -5.77 -2.57
N LEU A 320 15.33 -5.61 -3.71
CA LEU A 320 15.63 -6.67 -4.70
C LEU A 320 17.02 -7.32 -4.63
#